data_AF-A0A920JPE4-F1
#
_entry.id   AF-A0A920JPE4-F1
#
_cell.length_a   1.000
_cell.length_b   1.000
_cell.length_c   1.000
_cell.angle_alpha   90.00
_cell.angle_beta   90.00
_cell.angle_gamma   90.00
#
_symmetry.space_group_name_H-M   'P 1'
#
loop_
_entity.id
_entity.type
_entity.pdbx_description
1 polymer ?
#
loop_
_entity_poly.entity_id
_entity_poly.type
_entity_poly.pdbx_seq_one_letter_code
_entity_poly.pdbx_strand_id
1 'polypeptide(L)' 'MKKESTTLSIINRFLSSEKILKSIPDSLFTDLAEKIIKLRIDDISYDIYLELSENSITLSESSDKF' A
#
# COMPACT_ATOMS: atom_id res chain seq x y z
N MET A 1 4.21 -21.22 -1.75
CA MET A 1 3.24 -20.10 -1.64
C MET A 1 3.61 -19.29 -0.41
N LYS A 2 4.13 -18.06 -0.58
CA LYS A 2 4.34 -17.16 0.57
C LYS A 2 2.94 -16.76 1.07
N LYS A 3 2.57 -17.19 2.28
CA LYS A 3 1.38 -16.67 2.95
C LYS A 3 1.58 -15.17 3.11
N GLU A 4 0.74 -14.36 2.48
CA GLU A 4 0.65 -12.97 2.88
C GLU A 4 0.35 -12.92 4.38
N SER A 5 1.11 -12.13 5.11
CA SER A 5 0.86 -11.88 6.52
C SER A 5 -0.61 -11.49 6.69
N THR A 6 -1.33 -12.19 7.56
CA THR A 6 -2.76 -11.94 7.83
C THR A 6 -3.00 -10.47 8.20
N THR A 7 -2.02 -9.82 8.80
CA THR A 7 -2.05 -8.39 9.12
C THR A 7 -2.06 -7.52 7.86
N LEU A 8 -1.19 -7.80 6.89
CA LEU A 8 -1.13 -7.05 5.62
C LEU A 8 -2.41 -7.23 4.80
N SER A 9 -2.97 -8.42 4.76
CA SER A 9 -4.24 -8.65 4.05
C SER A 9 -5.40 -7.87 4.69
N ILE A 10 -5.44 -7.76 6.02
CA ILE A 10 -6.42 -6.93 6.75
C ILE A 10 -6.22 -5.45 6.43
N ILE A 11 -4.98 -4.95 6.45
CA ILE A 11 -4.68 -3.54 6.16
C ILE A 11 -5.03 -3.21 4.71
N ASN A 12 -4.63 -4.04 3.75
CA ASN A 12 -4.98 -3.84 2.34
C ASN A 12 -6.50 -3.80 2.16
N ARG A 13 -7.25 -4.70 2.79
CA ARG A 13 -8.72 -4.67 2.75
C ARG A 13 -9.31 -3.38 3.31
N PHE A 14 -8.70 -2.81 4.35
CA PHE A 14 -9.10 -1.51 4.90
C PHE A 14 -8.80 -0.36 3.92
N LEU A 15 -7.61 -0.35 3.32
CA LEU A 15 -7.19 0.65 2.34
C LEU A 15 -8.01 0.60 1.04
N SER A 16 -8.47 -0.58 0.62
CA SER A 16 -9.38 -0.74 -0.53
C SER A 16 -10.82 -0.29 -0.27
N SER A 17 -11.16 0.16 0.95
CA SER A 17 -12.52 0.63 1.21
C SER A 17 -12.79 1.97 0.53
N GLU A 18 -13.96 2.11 -0.08
CA GLU A 18 -14.35 3.31 -0.83
C GLU A 18 -14.25 4.60 0.02
N LYS A 19 -14.57 4.51 1.31
CA LYS A 19 -14.46 5.63 2.24
C LYS A 19 -13.01 6.12 2.40
N ILE A 20 -12.05 5.19 2.42
CA ILE A 20 -10.63 5.53 2.52
C ILE A 20 -10.15 6.09 1.18
N LEU A 21 -10.46 5.44 0.06
CA LEU A 21 -10.05 5.93 -1.26
C LEU A 21 -10.56 7.35 -1.53
N LYS A 22 -11.83 7.64 -1.20
CA LYS A 22 -12.43 8.99 -1.33
C LYS A 22 -11.87 10.02 -0.36
N SER A 23 -11.19 9.61 0.70
CA SER A 23 -10.55 10.54 1.65
C SER A 23 -9.19 11.03 1.17
N ILE A 24 -8.65 10.42 0.11
CA ILE A 24 -7.33 10.69 -0.41
C ILE A 24 -7.48 11.64 -1.62
N PRO A 25 -6.79 12.79 -1.62
CA PRO A 25 -6.80 13.69 -2.76
C PRO A 25 -6.41 12.97 -4.06
N ASP A 26 -7.19 13.17 -5.13
CA ASP A 26 -6.91 12.58 -6.44
C ASP A 26 -5.49 12.93 -6.94
N SER A 27 -4.98 14.11 -6.56
CA SER A 27 -3.62 14.55 -6.88
C SER A 27 -2.54 13.60 -6.36
N LEU A 28 -2.76 12.90 -5.25
CA LEU A 28 -1.81 11.92 -4.72
C LEU A 28 -1.68 10.71 -5.66
N PHE A 29 -2.78 10.25 -6.25
CA PHE A 29 -2.76 9.14 -7.20
C PHE A 29 -2.08 9.54 -8.51
N THR A 30 -2.23 10.79 -8.96
CA THR A 30 -1.56 11.26 -10.19
C THR A 30 -0.09 11.59 -9.99
N ASP A 31 0.28 12.22 -8.88
CA ASP A 31 1.66 12.69 -8.64
C ASP A 31 2.61 11.55 -8.26
N LEU A 32 2.04 10.47 -7.72
CA LEU A 32 2.74 9.28 -7.27
C LEU A 32 2.37 8.03 -8.06
N ALA A 33 1.58 8.16 -9.13
CA ALA A 33 1.36 7.10 -10.10
C ALA A 33 2.71 6.49 -10.48
N GLU A 34 2.80 5.16 -10.42
CA GLU A 34 4.00 4.37 -10.77
C GLU A 34 5.20 4.49 -9.80
N LYS A 35 5.05 5.20 -8.68
CA LYS A 35 6.10 5.26 -7.65
C LYS A 35 5.86 4.23 -6.56
N ILE A 36 6.88 3.42 -6.28
CA ILE A 36 6.92 2.56 -5.10
C ILE A 36 7.47 3.38 -3.92
N ILE A 37 6.64 3.58 -2.90
CA ILE A 37 7.05 4.27 -1.67
C ILE A 37 7.48 3.24 -0.64
N LYS A 38 8.74 3.31 -0.22
CA LYS A 38 9.25 2.47 0.87
C LYS A 38 8.93 3.12 2.22
N LEU A 39 8.08 2.47 3.01
CA LEU A 39 7.74 2.86 4.37
C LEU A 39 8.63 2.08 5.35
N ARG A 40 9.45 2.82 6.09
CA ARG A 40 10.16 2.30 7.26
C ARG A 40 9.39 2.72 8.51
N ILE A 41 8.95 1.75 9.29
CA ILE A 41 8.29 1.98 10.58
C ILE A 41 9.27 1.50 11.64
N ASP A 42 9.79 2.42 12.46
CA ASP A 42 10.92 2.15 13.37
C ASP A 42 10.65 1.01 14.36
N ASP A 43 9.37 0.73 14.67
CA ASP A 43 8.94 -0.35 15.56
C ASP A 43 8.58 -1.67 14.83
N ILE A 44 8.78 -1.75 13.51
CA ILE A 44 8.52 -2.96 12.72
C ILE A 44 9.82 -3.44 12.07
N SER A 45 10.13 -4.72 12.26
CA SER A 45 11.39 -5.35 11.84
C SER A 45 11.50 -5.64 10.34
N TYR A 46 10.57 -5.15 9.53
CA TYR A 46 10.58 -5.31 8.07
C TYR A 46 10.07 -4.05 7.39
N ASP A 47 10.60 -3.80 6.19
CA ASP A 47 10.15 -2.70 5.34
C ASP A 47 8.79 -3.04 4.70
N ILE A 48 7.91 -2.05 4.59
CA ILE A 48 6.64 -2.17 3.87
C ILE A 48 6.71 -1.26 2.65
N TYR A 49 6.30 -1.77 1.50
CA TYR A 49 6.22 -1.03 0.25
C TYR A 49 4.77 -0.65 0.01
N LEU A 50 4.54 0.62 -0.26
CA LEU A 50 3.25 1.17 -0.65
C LEU A 50 3.27 1.46 -2.15
N GLU A 51 2.27 0.94 -2.84
CA GLU A 51 1.99 1.18 -4.25
C GLU A 51 0.72 2.02 -4.37
N LEU A 52 0.77 3.03 -5.25
CA LEU A 52 -0.36 3.83 -5.66
C LEU A 52 -0.59 3.60 -7.16
N SER A 53 -1.78 3.12 -7.51
CA SER A 53 -2.26 3.05 -8.90
C SER A 53 -3.56 3.83 -9.03
N GLU A 54 -4.08 3.99 -10.24
CA GLU A 54 -5.36 4.69 -10.46
C GLU A 54 -6.44 4.10 -9.55
N ASN A 55 -6.77 4.87 -8.50
CA ASN A 55 -7.77 4.57 -7.48
C ASN A 55 -7.49 3.35 -6.60
N SER A 56 -6.23 2.96 -6.41
CA SER A 56 -5.91 1.87 -5.48
C SER A 56 -4.63 2.13 -4.66
N ILE A 57 -4.63 1.57 -3.45
CA ILE A 57 -3.49 1.61 -2.52
C ILE A 57 -3.25 0.20 -2.01
N THR A 58 -2.03 -0.28 -2.21
CA THR A 58 -1.63 -1.63 -1.80
C THR A 58 -0.33 -1.59 -1.02
N LEU A 59 -0.26 -2.37 0.05
CA LEU A 59 0.95 -2.62 0.83
C LEU A 59 1.51 -4.01 0.54
N SER A 60 2.84 -4.13 0.45
CA SER A 60 3.56 -5.41 0.29
C SER A 60 4.84 -5.43 1.11
N GLU A 61 5.32 -6.63 1.44
CA GLU A 61 6.62 -6.86 2.10
C GLU A 61 7.78 -6.98 1.09
N SER A 62 7.49 -6.87 -0.21
CA SER A 62 8.48 -6.98 -1.28
C SER A 62 8.16 -6.03 -2.41
N SER A 63 9.20 -5.37 -2.94
CA SER A 63 9.15 -4.57 -4.16
C SER A 63 8.99 -5.42 -5.42
N ASP A 64 9.34 -6.71 -5.39
CA ASP A 64 9.38 -7.59 -6.58
C ASP A 64 7.99 -8.04 -7.04
N LYS A 65 6.94 -7.74 -6.26
CA LYS A 65 5.55 -8.04 -6.59
C LYS A 65 4.89 -6.95 -7.45
N PHE A 66 5.65 -5.91 -7.82
CA PHE A 66 5.17 -4.70 -8.50
C PHE A 66 5.92 -4.49 -9.81
#